data_AF-A0AAW9I908-F1
#
_entry.id   AF-A0AAW9I908-F1
#
_cell.length_a   1.000
_cell.length_b   1.000
_cell.length_c   1.000
_cell.angle_alpha   90.00
_cell.angle_beta   90.00
_cell.angle_gamma   90.00
#
_symmetry.space_group_name_H-M   'P 1'
#
loop_
_entity.id
_entity.type
_entity.pdbx_description
1 polymer ?
#
loop_
_entity_poly.entity_id
_entity_poly.type
_entity_poly.pdbx_seq_one_letter_code
_entity_poly.pdbx_strand_id
1 'polypeptide(L)' 'MAKGGFPGGFGGGNMNNLMKQAQKLQKEMEQMQKDLETKEFEASVGGGAVVVKTNGKKEVVSINIK' A
#
# COMPACT_ATOMS: atom_id res chain seq x y z
N MET A 1 -1.40 -30.02 -43.52
CA MET A 1 -0.66 -28.88 -44.12
C MET A 1 -1.63 -27.73 -44.34
N ALA A 2 -1.60 -26.70 -43.49
CA ALA A 2 -2.03 -25.34 -43.82
C ALA A 2 -1.46 -24.41 -42.73
N LYS A 3 -0.21 -24.02 -42.94
CA LYS A 3 0.51 -23.01 -42.19
C LYS A 3 -0.08 -21.65 -42.58
N GLY A 4 -0.89 -21.05 -41.72
CA GLY A 4 -1.27 -19.64 -41.76
C GLY A 4 -1.19 -19.14 -40.32
N GLY A 5 -0.17 -18.40 -39.90
CA GLY A 5 0.21 -17.14 -40.52
C GLY A 5 -0.54 -16.01 -39.82
N PHE A 6 -0.38 -15.88 -38.50
CA PHE A 6 -0.65 -14.63 -37.80
C PHE A 6 0.58 -14.29 -36.95
N PRO A 7 1.44 -13.37 -37.41
CA PRO A 7 2.47 -12.80 -36.58
C PRO A 7 1.76 -11.90 -35.55
N GLY A 8 1.70 -12.37 -34.30
CA GLY A 8 1.27 -11.58 -33.16
C GLY A 8 2.27 -10.46 -32.89
N GLY A 9 2.22 -9.42 -33.73
CA GLY A 9 3.10 -8.27 -33.69
C GLY A 9 2.31 -7.01 -33.94
N PHE A 10 1.56 -6.53 -32.94
CA PHE A 10 1.18 -5.12 -32.77
C PHE A 10 0.58 -4.85 -31.37
N GLY A 11 1.31 -5.22 -30.31
CA GLY A 11 0.83 -4.98 -28.93
C GLY A 11 1.88 -5.10 -27.82
N GLY A 12 3.04 -5.71 -28.11
CA GLY A 12 4.05 -6.01 -27.09
C GLY A 12 4.79 -4.80 -26.49
N GLY A 13 4.91 -3.69 -27.22
CA GLY A 13 5.63 -2.50 -26.73
C GLY A 13 4.86 -1.73 -25.65
N ASN A 14 3.53 -1.66 -25.75
CA ASN A 14 2.68 -0.98 -24.78
C ASN A 14 2.34 -1.87 -23.58
N MET A 15 2.22 -3.18 -23.80
CA MET A 15 1.92 -4.16 -22.73
C MET A 15 3.10 -4.33 -21.76
N ASN A 16 4.34 -4.30 -22.25
CA ASN A 16 5.54 -4.47 -21.39
C ASN A 16 5.76 -3.24 -20.49
N ASN A 17 5.44 -2.05 -21.00
CA ASN A 17 5.44 -0.81 -20.21
C ASN A 17 4.25 -0.74 -19.24
N LEU A 18 3.07 -1.20 -19.67
CA LEU A 18 1.90 -1.32 -18.81
C LEU A 18 2.12 -2.30 -17.64
N MET A 19 2.74 -3.45 -17.90
CA MET A 19 3.04 -4.44 -16.86
C MET A 19 4.03 -3.88 -15.83
N LYS A 20 5.08 -3.16 -16.26
CA LYS A 20 6.00 -2.47 -15.34
C LYS A 20 5.33 -1.37 -14.54
N GLN A 21 4.45 -0.59 -15.16
CA GLN A 21 3.66 0.43 -14.46
C GLN A 21 2.68 -0.20 -13.45
N ALA A 22 2.03 -1.30 -13.81
CA ALA A 22 1.13 -2.04 -12.93
C ALA A 22 1.87 -2.71 -11.75
N GLN A 23 3.06 -3.27 -12.00
CA GLN A 23 3.91 -3.83 -10.93
C GLN A 23 4.39 -2.74 -9.95
N LYS A 24 4.79 -1.57 -10.48
CA LYS A 24 5.14 -0.42 -9.65
C LYS A 24 3.94 0.06 -8.83
N LEU A 25 2.78 0.20 -9.47
CA LEU A 25 1.53 0.58 -8.81
C LEU A 25 1.09 -0.42 -7.74
N GLN A 26 1.24 -1.73 -7.96
CA GLN A 26 0.94 -2.75 -6.95
C GLN A 26 1.83 -2.58 -5.71
N LYS A 27 3.15 -2.41 -5.89
CA LYS A 27 4.07 -2.18 -4.77
C LYS A 27 3.78 -0.86 -4.04
N GLU A 28 3.52 0.20 -4.79
CA GLU A 28 3.17 1.51 -4.21
C GLU A 28 1.84 1.45 -3.46
N MET A 29 0.83 0.71 -3.94
CA MET A 29 -0.43 0.52 -3.23
C MET A 29 -0.26 -0.30 -1.94
N GLU A 30 0.51 -1.40 -1.98
CA GLU A 30 0.79 -2.20 -0.78
C GLU A 30 1.53 -1.39 0.28
N GLN A 31 2.51 -0.59 -0.15
CA GLN A 31 3.30 0.24 0.76
C GLN A 31 2.47 1.41 1.30
N MET A 32 1.68 2.07 0.46
CA MET A 32 0.79 3.14 0.87
C MET A 32 -0.31 2.64 1.79
N GLN A 33 -0.84 1.43 1.58
CA GLN A 33 -1.74 0.78 2.53
C GLN A 33 -1.02 0.58 3.87
N LYS A 34 0.17 -0.02 3.90
CA LYS A 34 0.94 -0.17 5.16
C LYS A 34 1.20 1.17 5.85
N ASP A 35 1.57 2.21 5.12
CA ASP A 35 1.84 3.53 5.69
C ASP A 35 0.58 4.24 6.19
N LEU A 36 -0.57 4.01 5.53
CA LEU A 36 -1.87 4.49 6.02
C LEU A 36 -2.29 3.76 7.31
N GLU A 37 -1.94 2.48 7.42
CA GLU A 37 -2.23 1.68 8.61
C GLU A 37 -1.32 2.03 9.78
N THR A 38 -0.09 2.49 9.54
CA THR A 38 0.88 2.88 10.57
C THR A 38 0.82 4.34 10.97
N LYS A 39 -0.10 5.15 10.42
CA LYS A 39 -0.32 6.51 10.94
C LYS A 39 -0.81 6.44 12.38
N GLU A 40 0.10 6.78 13.29
CA GLU A 40 -0.16 6.86 14.72
C GLU A 40 -0.72 8.24 15.09
N PHE A 41 -1.78 8.22 15.89
CA PHE A 41 -2.38 9.37 16.54
C PHE A 41 -2.16 9.24 18.04
N GLU A 42 -1.57 10.28 18.62
CA GLU A 42 -1.32 10.35 20.05
C GLU A 42 -2.41 11.17 20.73
N ALA A 43 -3.00 10.60 21.77
CA ALA A 43 -3.97 11.26 22.63
C ALA A 43 -3.51 11.15 24.09
N SER A 44 -3.59 12.25 24.85
CA SER A 44 -3.25 12.28 26.27
C SER A 44 -4.43 12.74 27.11
N VAL A 45 -4.58 12.15 28.30
CA VAL A 45 -5.62 12.50 29.28
C VAL A 45 -5.03 12.66 30.69
N GLY A 46 -5.77 13.35 31.57
CA GLY A 46 -5.35 13.55 32.96
C GLY A 46 -4.07 14.39 33.12
N GLY A 47 -3.88 15.40 32.25
CA GLY A 47 -2.67 16.24 32.28
C GLY A 47 -1.39 15.53 31.83
N GLY A 48 -1.51 14.41 31.11
CA GLY A 48 -0.36 13.60 30.67
C GLY A 48 -0.06 12.39 31.54
N ALA A 49 -0.95 12.03 32.47
CA ALA A 49 -0.86 10.82 33.27
C ALA A 49 -1.05 9.55 32.43
N VAL A 50 -1.88 9.63 31.38
CA VAL A 50 -2.11 8.53 30.43
C VAL A 50 -1.92 9.05 29.01
N VAL A 51 -1.03 8.39 28.27
CA VAL A 51 -0.77 8.65 26.85
C VAL A 51 -1.14 7.38 26.08
N VAL A 52 -2.04 7.52 25.11
CA VAL A 52 -2.48 6.43 24.25
C VAL A 52 -2.08 6.74 22.82
N LYS A 53 -1.41 5.79 22.17
CA LYS A 53 -1.18 5.83 20.72
C LYS A 53 -2.16 4.89 20.04
N THR A 54 -2.87 5.41 19.06
CA THR A 54 -3.82 4.67 18.24
C THR A 54 -3.43 4.76 16.79
N ASN A 55 -3.62 3.69 16.02
CA ASN A 55 -3.37 3.71 14.58
C ASN A 55 -4.60 4.17 13.78
N GLY A 56 -4.45 4.37 12.48
CA GLY A 56 -5.54 4.72 11.56
C GLY A 56 -6.66 3.67 11.45
N LYS A 57 -6.43 2.44 11.94
CA LYS A 57 -7.44 1.38 12.06
C LYS A 57 -8.22 1.41 13.38
N LYS A 58 -7.96 2.42 14.23
CA LYS A 58 -8.53 2.53 15.59
C LYS A 58 -8.06 1.43 16.54
N GLU A 59 -6.95 0.77 16.25
CA GLU A 59 -6.30 -0.17 17.16
C GLU A 59 -5.33 0.59 18.08
N VAL A 60 -5.28 0.18 19.34
CA VAL A 60 -4.36 0.75 20.33
C VAL A 60 -2.99 0.11 20.15
N VAL A 61 -2.00 0.92 19.80
CA VAL A 61 -0.62 0.48 19.56
C VAL A 61 0.20 0.49 20.86
N SER A 62 -0.04 1.49 21.72
CA SER A 62 0.65 1.58 23.01
C SER A 62 -0.15 2.39 24.01
N ILE A 63 -0.10 1.97 25.28
CA ILE A 63 -0.61 2.73 26.41
C ILE A 63 0.57 2.99 27.34
N ASN A 64 0.84 4.25 27.63
CA ASN A 64 1.85 4.67 28.58
C ASN A 64 1.15 5.32 29.78
N ILE A 65 1.41 4.80 30.97
CA ILE A 65 0.84 5.25 32.24
C ILE A 65 2.03 5.60 33.13
N LYS A 66 2.04 6.81 33.66
CA LYS A 66 3.06 7.27 34.62
C LYS A 66 2.68 6.97 36.06
#